data_AF-A0A9P1DET6-F1
#
_entry.id   AF-A0A9P1DET6-F1
#
_cell.length_a   1.000
_cell.length_b   1.000
_cell.length_c   1.000
_cell.angle_alpha   90.00
_cell.angle_beta   90.00
_cell.angle_gamma   90.00
#
_symmetry.space_group_name_H-M   'P 1'
#
loop_
_entity.id
_entity.type
_entity.pdbx_description
1 polymer ?
#
loop_
_entity_poly.entity_id
_entity_poly.type
_entity_poly.pdbx_seq_one_letter_code
_entity_poly.pdbx_strand_id
1 'polypeptide(L)'
;FKPKDEEAFAPNNPRGYVAKENSPGLRQGVLSTQQAAREVAAYLLDHKHFAGVPPTTLVHAKHPAFVNPNKKVAWKIGAFQEFVHAHGTCGDYGRSMFNTASVHAIGILDVRIVNLDRNDGNLLVAIENKRPRLIPIDHGLSLPDRLEVYTCDLVWMEWPQAREPFAPAELEYIRSLDGARDAANIEHQVGVRRECLRLLEVTTTLLQKGAEHGLSLHQIGLIMYREDRCSEDEAPVQPSILERMLSRCVDSAAAAVGDAHGTVSSTVESLDLLSIRATSPIRRQVSGDPGFAYPIAPSPLPSPMFSPAICKAVADLQFPPLDGDIDQVDFARAASPEGRGNSSEQEMYPQDQIREEESPDDTVGLRRM
;
A
#
# COMPACT_ATOMS: atom_id res chain seq x y z
N PHE A 1 15.44 6.70 10.05
CA PHE A 1 15.81 5.29 9.81
C PHE A 1 14.89 4.39 10.62
N LYS A 2 14.19 3.44 9.99
CA LYS A 2 13.28 2.48 10.62
C LYS A 2 13.80 1.05 10.35
N PRO A 3 14.51 0.40 11.29
CA PRO A 3 15.08 -0.94 11.07
C PRO A 3 13.97 -1.99 10.93
N LYS A 4 14.02 -2.82 9.88
CA LYS A 4 12.97 -3.81 9.60
C LYS A 4 12.80 -4.83 10.72
N ASP A 5 13.91 -5.20 11.37
CA ASP A 5 13.94 -6.21 12.42
C ASP A 5 13.47 -5.68 13.78
N GLU A 6 13.21 -4.38 13.88
CA GLU A 6 12.70 -3.69 15.08
C GLU A 6 11.22 -3.31 14.98
N GLU A 7 10.55 -3.63 13.86
CA GLU A 7 9.12 -3.42 13.66
C GLU A 7 8.28 -4.13 14.75
N ALA A 8 6.98 -3.78 14.85
CA ALA A 8 6.05 -4.50 15.73
C ALA A 8 6.05 -6.00 15.39
N PHE A 9 6.21 -6.85 16.41
CA PHE A 9 6.27 -8.31 16.26
C PHE A 9 7.45 -8.81 15.41
N ALA A 10 8.49 -8.00 15.23
CA ALA A 10 9.76 -8.41 14.64
C ALA A 10 10.70 -9.04 15.68
N PRO A 11 11.73 -9.81 15.24
CA PRO A 11 12.63 -10.51 16.16
C PRO A 11 13.38 -9.64 17.17
N ASN A 12 13.66 -8.38 16.82
CA ASN A 12 14.39 -7.43 17.65
C ASN A 12 13.52 -6.22 18.04
N ASN A 13 12.21 -6.40 18.19
CA ASN A 13 11.31 -5.32 18.61
C ASN A 13 11.76 -4.68 19.95
N PRO A 14 11.95 -3.34 20.03
CA PRO A 14 12.47 -2.66 21.22
C PRO A 14 11.53 -2.69 22.42
N ARG A 15 10.25 -2.98 22.22
CA ARG A 15 9.24 -3.10 23.30
C ARG A 15 9.10 -4.54 23.82
N GLY A 16 9.87 -5.49 23.29
CA GLY A 16 9.86 -6.89 23.73
C GLY A 16 8.73 -7.75 23.15
N TYR A 17 7.86 -7.17 22.32
CA TYR A 17 6.84 -7.93 21.58
C TYR A 17 7.49 -8.57 20.36
N VAL A 18 8.23 -9.66 20.59
CA VAL A 18 9.02 -10.35 19.57
C VAL A 18 8.29 -11.57 19.02
N ALA A 19 8.40 -11.78 17.72
CA ALA A 19 7.96 -12.99 17.05
C ALA A 19 8.92 -13.33 15.91
N LYS A 20 8.66 -14.43 15.19
CA LYS A 20 9.45 -14.79 14.01
C LYS A 20 9.25 -13.74 12.91
N GLU A 21 10.27 -13.52 12.08
CA GLU A 21 10.15 -12.74 10.85
C GLU A 21 8.95 -13.21 10.01
N ASN A 22 8.21 -12.26 9.41
CA ASN A 22 6.97 -12.52 8.66
C ASN A 22 5.84 -13.17 9.48
N SER A 23 5.79 -12.94 10.79
CA SER A 23 4.60 -13.25 11.60
C SER A 23 3.49 -12.21 11.36
N PRO A 24 2.23 -12.48 11.76
CA PRO A 24 1.18 -11.46 11.72
C PRO A 24 1.65 -10.15 12.39
N GLY A 25 1.48 -9.04 11.67
CA GLY A 25 1.89 -7.70 12.12
C GLY A 25 0.80 -7.00 12.93
N LEU A 26 0.92 -5.67 13.03
CA LEU A 26 -0.04 -4.83 13.76
C LEU A 26 -1.44 -4.80 13.10
N ARG A 27 -1.47 -4.81 11.76
CA ARG A 27 -2.69 -4.88 10.95
C ARG A 27 -2.68 -6.19 10.19
N GLN A 28 -3.86 -6.81 10.05
CA GLN A 28 -4.00 -7.97 9.18
C GLN A 28 -3.63 -7.60 7.74
N GLY A 29 -3.03 -8.56 7.04
CA GLY A 29 -2.54 -8.40 5.67
C GLY A 29 -1.17 -7.72 5.51
N VAL A 30 -0.56 -7.22 6.61
CA VAL A 30 0.83 -6.77 6.62
C VAL A 30 1.60 -7.58 7.68
N LEU A 31 2.57 -8.37 7.23
CA LEU A 31 3.40 -9.19 8.12
C LEU A 31 4.51 -8.34 8.76
N SER A 32 5.01 -8.75 9.92
CA SER A 32 6.16 -8.12 10.57
C SER A 32 7.39 -8.16 9.66
N THR A 33 8.27 -7.16 9.79
CA THR A 33 9.50 -6.96 9.00
C THR A 33 9.33 -6.56 7.54
N GLN A 34 8.10 -6.22 7.14
CA GLN A 34 7.78 -5.83 5.77
C GLN A 34 7.38 -4.36 5.63
N GLN A 35 7.37 -3.57 6.71
CA GLN A 35 6.99 -2.15 6.64
C GLN A 35 8.07 -1.31 5.96
N ALA A 36 9.35 -1.61 6.21
CA ALA A 36 10.45 -0.86 5.60
C ALA A 36 10.41 -0.86 4.06
N ALA A 37 10.03 -1.98 3.42
CA ALA A 37 9.86 -2.05 1.97
C ALA A 37 8.68 -1.21 1.48
N ARG A 38 7.60 -1.11 2.26
CA ARG A 38 6.38 -0.36 1.94
C ARG A 38 6.58 1.15 2.03
N GLU A 39 7.43 1.61 2.95
CA GLU A 39 7.88 3.00 2.99
C GLU A 39 8.55 3.44 1.69
N VAL A 40 9.42 2.58 1.14
CA VAL A 40 10.07 2.83 -0.15
C VAL A 40 9.06 2.71 -1.30
N ALA A 41 8.16 1.71 -1.23
CA ALA A 41 7.13 1.54 -2.25
C ALA A 41 6.23 2.78 -2.38
N ALA A 42 5.82 3.39 -1.26
CA ALA A 42 5.01 4.60 -1.27
C ALA A 42 5.72 5.78 -1.96
N TYR A 43 7.02 5.96 -1.71
CA TYR A 43 7.82 6.98 -2.40
C TYR A 43 7.93 6.70 -3.91
N LEU A 44 8.15 5.45 -4.31
CA LEU A 44 8.23 5.06 -5.72
C LEU A 44 6.90 5.18 -6.46
N LEU A 45 5.78 4.94 -5.76
CA LEU A 45 4.41 5.04 -6.29
C LEU A 45 3.89 6.47 -6.33
N ASP A 46 4.56 7.42 -5.66
CA ASP A 46 4.27 8.85 -5.71
C ASP A 46 4.88 9.48 -6.97
N HIS A 47 4.31 9.15 -8.13
CA HIS A 47 4.79 9.60 -9.44
C HIS A 47 4.89 11.12 -9.49
N LYS A 48 6.04 11.62 -9.94
CA LYS A 48 6.34 13.07 -10.02
C LYS A 48 6.17 13.81 -8.67
N HIS A 49 6.22 13.08 -7.55
CA HIS A 49 6.03 13.62 -6.20
C HIS A 49 4.68 14.35 -6.03
N PHE A 50 3.62 13.77 -6.60
CA PHE A 50 2.29 14.38 -6.61
C PHE A 50 1.72 14.56 -5.20
N ALA A 51 1.81 13.53 -4.36
CA ALA A 51 1.44 13.58 -2.94
C ALA A 51 2.53 14.24 -2.08
N GLY A 52 3.78 14.17 -2.52
CA GLY A 52 4.92 14.76 -1.83
C GLY A 52 5.50 13.86 -0.74
N VAL A 53 5.52 12.54 -0.95
CA VAL A 53 6.21 11.60 -0.07
C VAL A 53 7.70 11.96 -0.06
N PRO A 54 8.31 12.21 1.12
CA PRO A 54 9.73 12.53 1.17
C PRO A 54 10.60 11.39 0.60
N PRO A 55 11.74 11.70 -0.06
CA PRO A 55 12.69 10.71 -0.54
C PRO A 55 12.94 9.60 0.46
N THR A 56 12.65 8.36 0.05
CA THR A 56 12.73 7.19 0.92
C THR A 56 13.42 6.05 0.21
N THR A 57 14.39 5.42 0.87
CA THR A 57 15.15 4.29 0.31
C THR A 57 15.49 3.25 1.38
N LEU A 58 15.87 2.05 0.96
CA LEU A 58 16.40 1.02 1.86
C LEU A 58 17.90 1.22 2.03
N VAL A 59 18.37 1.24 3.28
CA VAL A 59 19.80 1.34 3.58
C VAL A 59 20.22 0.29 4.60
N HIS A 60 21.52 -0.01 4.60
CA HIS A 60 22.17 -0.69 5.70
C HIS A 60 22.72 0.37 6.67
N ALA A 61 22.36 0.27 7.95
CA ALA A 61 22.88 1.15 8.99
C ALA A 61 23.35 0.33 10.20
N LYS A 62 24.29 0.90 10.96
CA LYS A 62 24.85 0.30 12.16
C LYS A 62 24.97 1.38 13.23
N HIS A 63 24.30 1.20 14.36
CA HIS A 63 24.31 2.19 15.44
C HIS A 63 24.14 1.55 16.82
N PRO A 64 24.86 2.02 17.87
CA PRO A 64 24.72 1.48 19.23
C PRO A 64 23.32 1.62 19.84
N ALA A 65 22.55 2.64 19.43
CA ALA A 65 21.19 2.87 19.92
C ALA A 65 20.14 1.90 19.37
N PHE A 66 20.47 1.11 18.35
CA PHE A 66 19.57 0.07 17.83
C PHE A 66 19.47 -1.10 18.81
N VAL A 67 18.43 -1.92 18.66
CA VAL A 67 18.29 -3.17 19.40
C VAL A 67 19.29 -4.18 18.84
N ASN A 68 20.47 -4.21 19.45
CA ASN A 68 21.61 -4.97 18.95
C ASN A 68 21.62 -6.39 19.55
N PRO A 69 21.44 -7.45 18.73
CA PRO A 69 21.46 -8.82 19.23
C PRO A 69 22.83 -9.15 19.84
N ASN A 70 22.83 -9.93 20.93
CA ASN A 70 24.04 -10.32 21.67
C ASN A 70 24.91 -9.15 22.18
N LYS A 71 24.32 -7.96 22.36
CA LYS A 71 25.03 -6.72 22.76
C LYS A 71 26.18 -6.33 21.82
N LYS A 72 26.19 -6.84 20.58
CA LYS A 72 27.16 -6.48 19.55
C LYS A 72 26.48 -5.60 18.52
N VAL A 73 27.05 -4.42 18.27
CA VAL A 73 26.52 -3.52 17.27
C VAL A 73 26.50 -4.24 15.92
N ALA A 74 25.32 -4.37 15.31
CA ALA A 74 25.09 -5.14 14.09
C ALA A 74 24.60 -4.24 12.95
N TRP A 75 24.89 -4.65 11.71
CA TRP A 75 24.28 -4.04 10.53
C TRP A 75 22.80 -4.42 10.48
N LYS A 76 21.96 -3.44 10.17
CA LYS A 76 20.51 -3.58 10.04
C LYS A 76 20.06 -2.98 8.73
N ILE A 77 19.06 -3.60 8.12
CA ILE A 77 18.36 -3.06 6.95
C ILE A 77 17.13 -2.31 7.45
N GLY A 78 16.85 -1.15 6.86
CA GLY A 78 15.68 -0.38 7.23
C GLY A 78 15.36 0.73 6.24
N ALA A 79 14.16 1.28 6.36
CA ALA A 79 13.75 2.44 5.57
C ALA A 79 14.46 3.70 6.08
N PHE A 80 15.03 4.46 5.16
CA PHE A 80 15.62 5.76 5.42
C PHE A 80 14.88 6.80 4.60
N GLN A 81 14.05 7.58 5.29
CA GLN A 81 13.30 8.69 4.73
C GLN A 81 14.01 9.99 5.07
N GLU A 82 14.06 10.90 4.10
CA GLU A 82 14.54 12.26 4.29
C GLU A 82 13.80 12.93 5.45
N PHE A 83 14.56 13.58 6.33
CA PHE A 83 13.99 14.36 7.40
C PHE A 83 13.45 15.68 6.85
N VAL A 84 12.17 15.96 7.12
CA VAL A 84 11.54 17.22 6.70
C VAL A 84 11.26 18.08 7.93
N HIS A 85 11.66 19.35 7.87
CA HIS A 85 11.30 20.33 8.89
C HIS A 85 9.81 20.67 8.80
N ALA A 86 9.05 20.29 9.82
CA ALA A 86 7.63 20.59 9.96
C ALA A 86 7.36 21.48 11.18
N HIS A 87 6.26 22.24 11.13
CA HIS A 87 5.80 23.11 12.21
C HIS A 87 4.84 22.39 13.18
N GLY A 88 4.36 21.21 12.81
CA GLY A 88 3.42 20.39 13.59
C GLY A 88 2.86 19.27 12.72
N THR A 89 1.89 18.53 13.27
CA THR A 89 1.09 17.55 12.51
C THR A 89 -0.25 18.17 12.12
N CYS A 90 -1.03 17.55 11.23
CA CYS A 90 -2.29 18.16 10.80
C CYS A 90 -3.33 18.27 11.92
N GLY A 91 -3.22 17.45 12.98
CA GLY A 91 -4.06 17.51 14.17
C GLY A 91 -3.93 18.82 14.97
N ASP A 92 -2.83 19.56 14.80
CA ASP A 92 -2.61 20.86 15.45
C ASP A 92 -3.35 22.02 14.75
N TYR A 93 -3.98 21.75 13.60
CA TYR A 93 -4.55 22.75 12.69
C TYR A 93 -6.02 22.44 12.39
N GLY A 94 -6.81 23.49 12.14
CA GLY A 94 -8.16 23.34 11.60
C GLY A 94 -8.15 22.68 10.21
N ARG A 95 -8.90 21.59 10.05
CA ARG A 95 -9.00 20.78 8.82
C ARG A 95 -9.28 21.61 7.56
N SER A 96 -10.06 22.68 7.66
CA SER A 96 -10.42 23.56 6.55
C SER A 96 -9.28 24.46 6.03
N MET A 97 -8.14 24.52 6.73
CA MET A 97 -7.00 25.34 6.31
C MET A 97 -6.16 24.68 5.21
N PHE A 98 -6.29 23.37 5.01
CA PHE A 98 -5.51 22.64 4.03
C PHE A 98 -6.07 22.81 2.62
N ASN A 99 -5.16 22.93 1.65
CA ASN A 99 -5.52 23.06 0.25
C ASN A 99 -6.15 21.75 -0.27
N THR A 100 -7.26 21.85 -1.01
CA THR A 100 -7.97 20.71 -1.60
C THR A 100 -7.07 19.83 -2.46
N ALA A 101 -6.19 20.41 -3.29
CA ALA A 101 -5.29 19.66 -4.15
C ALA A 101 -4.28 18.84 -3.33
N SER A 102 -3.81 19.35 -2.20
CA SER A 102 -2.93 18.59 -1.30
C SER A 102 -3.65 17.41 -0.66
N VAL A 103 -4.91 17.60 -0.24
CA VAL A 103 -5.75 16.52 0.31
C VAL A 103 -6.03 15.47 -0.76
N HIS A 104 -6.39 15.89 -1.97
CA HIS A 104 -6.60 15.00 -3.11
C HIS A 104 -5.36 14.21 -3.47
N ALA A 105 -4.19 14.85 -3.56
CA ALA A 105 -2.96 14.17 -3.91
C ALA A 105 -2.58 13.06 -2.91
N ILE A 106 -2.71 13.34 -1.62
CA ILE A 106 -2.48 12.34 -0.55
C ILE A 106 -3.51 11.23 -0.61
N GLY A 107 -4.81 11.56 -0.70
CA GLY A 107 -5.87 10.56 -0.76
C GLY A 107 -5.80 9.68 -2.00
N ILE A 108 -5.40 10.23 -3.15
CA ILE A 108 -5.13 9.47 -4.38
C ILE A 108 -4.05 8.41 -4.11
N LEU A 109 -2.93 8.78 -3.49
CA LEU A 109 -1.88 7.82 -3.16
C LEU A 109 -2.40 6.77 -2.15
N ASP A 110 -3.04 7.21 -1.07
CA ASP A 110 -3.54 6.34 0.01
C ASP A 110 -4.57 5.32 -0.50
N VAL A 111 -5.45 5.70 -1.44
CA VAL A 111 -6.38 4.77 -2.11
C VAL A 111 -5.61 3.70 -2.88
N ARG A 112 -4.62 4.09 -3.70
CA ARG A 112 -3.85 3.14 -4.51
C ARG A 112 -3.04 2.16 -3.68
N ILE A 113 -2.39 2.65 -2.64
CA ILE A 113 -1.55 1.80 -1.79
C ILE A 113 -2.35 1.12 -0.69
N VAL A 114 -3.66 1.38 -0.57
CA VAL A 114 -4.50 0.86 0.52
C VAL A 114 -3.85 1.18 1.87
N ASN A 115 -3.65 2.47 2.16
CA ASN A 115 -3.10 2.89 3.43
C ASN A 115 -4.04 2.45 4.56
N LEU A 116 -3.50 1.75 5.56
CA LEU A 116 -4.25 1.18 6.67
C LEU A 116 -4.29 2.10 7.90
N ASP A 117 -3.55 3.20 7.90
CA ASP A 117 -3.33 4.03 9.07
C ASP A 117 -2.96 5.47 8.70
N ARG A 118 -3.76 6.14 7.86
CA ARG A 118 -3.57 7.58 7.59
C ARG A 118 -4.23 8.41 8.70
N ASN A 119 -3.59 8.49 9.86
CA ASN A 119 -4.04 9.31 10.98
C ASN A 119 -3.42 10.73 10.96
N ASP A 120 -3.87 11.60 11.89
CA ASP A 120 -3.40 12.99 12.00
C ASP A 120 -1.87 13.11 12.22
N GLY A 121 -1.28 12.15 12.93
CA GLY A 121 0.17 12.11 13.20
C GLY A 121 1.00 11.78 11.97
N ASN A 122 0.39 11.19 10.94
CA ASN A 122 1.06 10.75 9.73
C ASN A 122 1.07 11.82 8.63
N LEU A 123 0.51 13.00 8.90
CA LEU A 123 0.53 14.16 8.02
C LEU A 123 1.23 15.33 8.71
N LEU A 124 2.43 15.63 8.25
CA LEU A 124 3.17 16.80 8.73
C LEU A 124 2.66 18.07 8.05
N VAL A 125 2.78 19.20 8.75
CA VAL A 125 2.46 20.52 8.23
C VAL A 125 3.72 21.37 8.13
N ALA A 126 4.08 21.78 6.92
CA ALA A 126 5.06 22.84 6.67
C ALA A 126 4.34 24.14 6.32
N ILE A 127 4.82 25.27 6.84
CA ILE A 127 4.27 26.59 6.51
C ILE A 127 5.17 27.23 5.44
N GLU A 128 4.63 27.34 4.22
CA GLU A 128 5.29 28.01 3.10
C GLU A 128 4.48 29.25 2.72
N ASN A 129 5.09 30.43 2.70
CA ASN A 129 4.40 31.69 2.34
C ASN A 129 3.08 31.91 3.12
N LYS A 130 3.08 31.60 4.42
CA LYS A 130 1.91 31.67 5.32
C LYS A 130 0.76 30.71 4.96
N ARG A 131 1.01 29.69 4.14
CA ARG A 131 0.04 28.65 3.80
C ARG A 131 0.52 27.29 4.30
N PRO A 132 -0.34 26.51 5.00
CA PRO A 132 0.01 25.17 5.42
C PRO A 132 0.04 24.23 4.21
N ARG A 133 1.11 23.46 4.09
CA ARG A 133 1.32 22.38 3.12
C ARG A 133 1.39 21.06 3.88
N LEU A 134 0.66 20.06 3.40
CA LEU A 134 0.70 18.70 3.95
C LEU A 134 1.86 17.92 3.35
N ILE A 135 2.53 17.13 4.19
CA ILE A 135 3.60 16.21 3.78
C ILE A 135 3.25 14.82 4.36
N PRO A 136 2.91 13.83 3.51
CA PRO A 136 2.59 12.50 3.98
C PRO A 136 3.85 11.75 4.40
N ILE A 137 3.82 11.14 5.58
CA ILE A 137 4.88 10.27 6.10
C ILE A 137 4.28 8.95 6.58
N ASP A 138 5.13 8.03 7.00
CA ASP A 138 4.74 6.78 7.69
C ASP A 138 3.79 5.88 6.88
N HIS A 139 4.31 5.31 5.79
CA HIS A 139 3.55 4.45 4.88
C HIS A 139 3.79 2.95 5.14
N GLY A 140 4.40 2.60 6.28
CA GLY A 140 4.75 1.23 6.62
C GLY A 140 3.56 0.27 6.65
N LEU A 141 2.37 0.76 6.99
CA LEU A 141 1.11 0.03 6.99
C LEU A 141 0.30 0.31 5.72
N SER A 142 0.83 -0.11 4.58
CA SER A 142 0.17 -0.04 3.26
C SER A 142 0.38 -1.35 2.49
N LEU A 143 -0.16 -1.46 1.28
CA LEU A 143 -0.06 -2.64 0.40
C LEU A 143 -0.33 -3.96 1.16
N PRO A 144 -1.53 -4.11 1.78
CA PRO A 144 -1.93 -5.33 2.44
C PRO A 144 -2.28 -6.42 1.42
N ASP A 145 -2.45 -7.67 1.87
CA ASP A 145 -3.05 -8.74 1.06
C ASP A 145 -4.59 -8.81 1.14
N ARG A 146 -5.23 -7.93 1.91
CA ARG A 146 -6.68 -7.87 2.11
C ARG A 146 -7.17 -6.45 2.40
N LEU A 147 -8.43 -6.18 2.07
CA LEU A 147 -9.08 -4.89 2.29
C LEU A 147 -9.78 -4.90 3.67
N GLU A 148 -9.03 -4.68 4.74
CA GLU A 148 -9.56 -4.54 6.11
C GLU A 148 -9.29 -3.14 6.66
N VAL A 149 -9.84 -2.14 5.96
CA VAL A 149 -9.64 -0.72 6.24
C VAL A 149 -10.99 -0.05 6.50
N TYR A 150 -11.04 0.78 7.52
CA TYR A 150 -12.23 1.49 7.94
C TYR A 150 -12.14 2.97 7.61
N THR A 151 -13.28 3.64 7.54
CA THR A 151 -13.33 5.08 7.29
C THR A 151 -12.55 5.90 8.33
N CYS A 152 -12.55 5.50 9.61
CA CYS A 152 -11.80 6.19 10.66
C CYS A 152 -10.27 6.02 10.56
N ASP A 153 -9.78 5.04 9.79
CA ASP A 153 -8.33 4.86 9.59
C ASP A 153 -7.73 5.95 8.69
N LEU A 154 -8.57 6.72 7.97
CA LEU A 154 -8.16 7.74 7.01
C LEU A 154 -8.71 9.10 7.43
N VAL A 155 -7.85 9.96 7.99
CA VAL A 155 -8.26 11.26 8.52
C VAL A 155 -8.94 12.16 7.48
N TRP A 156 -8.52 12.08 6.21
CA TRP A 156 -9.08 12.90 5.14
C TRP A 156 -10.50 12.48 4.74
N MET A 157 -11.00 11.31 5.15
CA MET A 157 -12.38 10.89 4.86
C MET A 157 -13.42 11.83 5.49
N GLU A 158 -13.11 12.45 6.62
CA GLU A 158 -14.01 13.40 7.27
C GLU A 158 -13.88 14.82 6.72
N TRP A 159 -12.83 15.13 5.95
CA TRP A 159 -12.50 16.49 5.56
C TRP A 159 -13.43 16.99 4.43
N PRO A 160 -13.87 18.26 4.45
CA PRO A 160 -14.73 18.79 3.38
C PRO A 160 -14.05 18.75 2.01
N GLN A 161 -12.73 18.95 1.97
CA GLN A 161 -11.94 18.90 0.73
C GLN A 161 -12.11 17.57 -0.02
N ALA A 162 -12.18 16.43 0.67
CA ALA A 162 -12.33 15.14 0.01
C ALA A 162 -13.69 14.97 -0.70
N ARG A 163 -14.68 15.82 -0.39
CA ARG A 163 -16.00 15.82 -1.02
C ARG A 163 -16.07 16.71 -2.26
N GLU A 164 -15.05 17.53 -2.49
CA GLU A 164 -14.95 18.36 -3.69
C GLU A 164 -14.60 17.50 -4.91
N PRO A 165 -15.01 17.93 -6.13
CA PRO A 165 -14.63 17.25 -7.35
C PRO A 165 -13.12 17.37 -7.60
N PHE A 166 -12.53 16.36 -8.23
CA PHE A 166 -11.15 16.44 -8.70
C PHE A 166 -10.96 17.56 -9.73
N ALA A 167 -9.88 18.33 -9.58
CA ALA A 167 -9.45 19.32 -10.53
C ALA A 167 -8.86 18.65 -11.80
N PRO A 168 -8.78 19.36 -12.94
CA PRO A 168 -8.25 18.80 -14.19
C PRO A 168 -6.84 18.20 -14.07
N ALA A 169 -5.98 18.79 -13.24
CA ALA A 169 -4.63 18.27 -13.01
C ALA A 169 -4.63 16.92 -12.26
N GLU A 170 -5.54 16.75 -11.29
CA GLU A 170 -5.70 15.50 -10.54
C GLU A 170 -6.32 14.41 -11.43
N LEU A 171 -7.31 14.76 -12.25
CA LEU A 171 -7.91 13.83 -13.21
C LEU A 171 -6.88 13.34 -14.25
N GLU A 172 -6.04 14.23 -14.75
CA GLU A 172 -4.97 13.87 -15.68
C GLU A 172 -3.91 12.98 -15.00
N TYR A 173 -3.53 13.31 -13.76
CA TYR A 173 -2.66 12.46 -12.97
C TYR A 173 -3.23 11.06 -12.81
N ILE A 174 -4.49 10.93 -12.34
CA ILE A 174 -5.18 9.65 -12.14
C ILE A 174 -5.23 8.83 -13.45
N ARG A 175 -5.58 9.47 -14.56
CA ARG A 175 -5.64 8.82 -15.88
C ARG A 175 -4.30 8.26 -16.32
N SER A 176 -3.19 8.93 -15.97
CA SER A 176 -1.84 8.54 -16.39
C SER A 176 -1.26 7.33 -15.62
N LEU A 177 -1.89 6.92 -14.53
CA LEU A 177 -1.41 5.83 -13.68
C LEU A 177 -1.53 4.47 -14.39
N ASP A 178 -0.57 3.58 -14.14
CA ASP A 178 -0.56 2.22 -14.69
C ASP A 178 -0.32 1.23 -13.55
N GLY A 179 -1.42 0.69 -13.00
CA GLY A 179 -1.37 -0.18 -11.83
C GLY A 179 -0.55 -1.46 -12.05
N ALA A 180 -0.59 -2.04 -13.26
CA ALA A 180 0.13 -3.27 -13.59
C ALA A 180 1.64 -3.02 -13.74
N ARG A 181 2.03 -1.94 -14.44
CA ARG A 181 3.44 -1.53 -14.52
C ARG A 181 3.99 -1.21 -13.13
N ASP A 182 3.22 -0.49 -12.32
CA ASP A 182 3.62 -0.13 -10.97
C ASP A 182 3.76 -1.36 -10.08
N ALA A 183 2.83 -2.32 -10.14
CA ALA A 183 2.95 -3.59 -9.45
C ALA A 183 4.25 -4.34 -9.82
N ALA A 184 4.53 -4.53 -11.12
CA ALA A 184 5.73 -5.20 -11.57
C ALA A 184 7.02 -4.47 -11.11
N ASN A 185 7.02 -3.13 -11.15
CA ASN A 185 8.15 -2.33 -10.67
C ASN A 185 8.39 -2.50 -9.17
N ILE A 186 7.33 -2.48 -8.35
CA ILE A 186 7.44 -2.61 -6.90
C ILE A 186 7.85 -4.02 -6.48
N GLU A 187 7.33 -5.06 -7.15
CA GLU A 187 7.79 -6.43 -6.98
C GLU A 187 9.29 -6.54 -7.22
N HIS A 188 9.76 -6.03 -8.36
CA HIS A 188 11.17 -6.09 -8.75
C HIS A 188 12.09 -5.29 -7.81
N GLN A 189 11.68 -4.08 -7.39
CA GLN A 189 12.56 -3.18 -6.65
C GLN A 189 12.63 -3.47 -5.15
N VAL A 190 11.50 -3.84 -4.53
CA VAL A 190 11.41 -3.96 -3.06
C VAL A 190 10.77 -5.28 -2.59
N GLY A 191 10.39 -6.17 -3.50
CA GLY A 191 9.96 -7.53 -3.17
C GLY A 191 8.63 -7.61 -2.42
N VAL A 192 7.72 -6.66 -2.63
CA VAL A 192 6.35 -6.77 -2.09
C VAL A 192 5.64 -7.93 -2.78
N ARG A 193 4.95 -8.76 -1.99
CA ARG A 193 4.30 -9.99 -2.45
C ARG A 193 3.22 -9.73 -3.50
N ARG A 194 3.08 -10.62 -4.49
CA ARG A 194 2.13 -10.48 -5.61
C ARG A 194 0.68 -10.30 -5.16
N GLU A 195 0.26 -11.00 -4.10
CA GLU A 195 -1.07 -10.86 -3.50
C GLU A 195 -1.38 -9.45 -3.03
N CYS A 196 -0.38 -8.73 -2.50
CA CYS A 196 -0.54 -7.35 -2.10
C CYS A 196 -0.64 -6.41 -3.32
N LEU A 197 0.14 -6.71 -4.36
CA LEU A 197 0.20 -5.90 -5.57
C LEU A 197 -1.05 -6.06 -6.45
N ARG A 198 -1.76 -7.19 -6.36
CA ARG A 198 -3.10 -7.33 -6.96
C ARG A 198 -4.07 -6.28 -6.42
N LEU A 199 -4.00 -5.94 -5.13
CA LEU A 199 -4.85 -4.87 -4.56
C LEU A 199 -4.44 -3.49 -5.07
N LEU A 200 -3.16 -3.22 -5.31
CA LEU A 200 -2.70 -1.98 -5.96
C LEU A 200 -3.30 -1.82 -7.36
N GLU A 201 -3.35 -2.90 -8.16
CA GLU A 201 -3.96 -2.91 -9.49
C GLU A 201 -5.47 -2.64 -9.44
N VAL A 202 -6.17 -3.36 -8.56
CA VAL A 202 -7.62 -3.23 -8.34
C VAL A 202 -7.98 -1.82 -7.89
N THR A 203 -7.26 -1.28 -6.92
CA THR A 203 -7.58 0.04 -6.32
C THR A 203 -7.17 1.20 -7.21
N THR A 204 -6.10 1.04 -8.02
CA THR A 204 -5.80 1.97 -9.11
C THR A 204 -6.92 1.97 -10.15
N THR A 205 -7.45 0.80 -10.51
CA THR A 205 -8.59 0.69 -11.44
C THR A 205 -9.85 1.33 -10.86
N LEU A 206 -10.16 1.08 -9.57
CA LEU A 206 -11.27 1.72 -8.86
C LEU A 206 -11.15 3.24 -8.91
N LEU A 207 -9.97 3.77 -8.59
CA LEU A 207 -9.70 5.20 -8.59
C LEU A 207 -9.93 5.80 -9.98
N GLN A 208 -9.40 5.17 -11.03
CA GLN A 208 -9.55 5.63 -12.42
C GLN A 208 -11.02 5.62 -12.87
N LYS A 209 -11.75 4.54 -12.57
CA LYS A 209 -13.17 4.43 -12.92
C LYS A 209 -14.05 5.38 -12.12
N GLY A 210 -13.75 5.58 -10.84
CA GLY A 210 -14.43 6.57 -10.01
C GLY A 210 -14.23 7.99 -10.54
N ALA A 211 -12.98 8.36 -10.86
CA ALA A 211 -12.65 9.65 -11.42
C ALA A 211 -13.29 9.89 -12.80
N GLU A 212 -13.30 8.88 -13.68
CA GLU A 212 -13.98 8.92 -14.99
C GLU A 212 -15.50 9.20 -14.85
N HIS A 213 -16.09 8.68 -13.77
CA HIS A 213 -17.51 8.88 -13.44
C HIS A 213 -17.80 10.17 -12.65
N GLY A 214 -16.78 11.00 -12.40
CA GLY A 214 -16.93 12.24 -11.64
C GLY A 214 -17.18 12.02 -10.15
N LEU A 215 -16.80 10.85 -9.60
CA LEU A 215 -16.84 10.64 -8.16
C LEU A 215 -15.77 11.47 -7.47
N SER A 216 -16.10 12.02 -6.29
CA SER A 216 -15.11 12.65 -5.41
C SER A 216 -14.25 11.60 -4.69
N LEU A 217 -13.13 12.05 -4.14
CA LEU A 217 -12.24 11.20 -3.34
C LEU A 217 -13.00 10.49 -2.20
N HIS A 218 -13.87 11.22 -1.50
CA HIS A 218 -14.71 10.68 -0.43
C HIS A 218 -15.65 9.58 -0.92
N GLN A 219 -16.28 9.77 -2.08
CA GLN A 219 -17.20 8.76 -2.65
C GLN A 219 -16.46 7.49 -3.07
N ILE A 220 -15.25 7.62 -3.60
CA ILE A 220 -14.37 6.48 -3.89
C ILE A 220 -14.00 5.76 -2.58
N GLY A 221 -13.66 6.52 -1.54
CA GLY A 221 -13.42 5.99 -0.19
C GLY A 221 -14.61 5.19 0.37
N LEU A 222 -15.85 5.67 0.19
CA LEU A 222 -17.06 4.93 0.61
C LEU A 222 -17.29 3.60 -0.15
N ILE A 223 -16.76 3.47 -1.36
CA ILE A 223 -16.78 2.19 -2.09
C ILE A 223 -15.74 1.23 -1.49
N MET A 224 -14.57 1.76 -1.16
CA MET A 224 -13.38 0.99 -0.78
C MET A 224 -13.35 0.57 0.69
N TYR A 225 -13.68 1.49 1.61
CA TYR A 225 -13.52 1.32 3.05
C TYR A 225 -14.79 0.82 3.72
N ARG A 226 -14.62 0.10 4.83
CA ARG A 226 -15.72 -0.32 5.71
C ARG A 226 -16.20 0.87 6.54
N GLU A 227 -17.49 0.92 6.82
CA GLU A 227 -18.04 1.88 7.79
C GLU A 227 -17.63 1.48 9.21
N ASP A 228 -17.35 2.49 10.03
CA ASP A 228 -17.00 2.31 11.44
C ASP A 228 -18.17 1.73 12.24
N ARG A 229 -17.87 0.95 13.27
CA ARG A 229 -18.88 0.53 14.25
C ARG A 229 -19.24 1.71 15.14
N CYS A 230 -20.52 2.07 15.22
CA CYS A 230 -20.96 3.09 16.16
C CYS A 230 -21.06 2.54 17.59
N SER A 231 -21.19 1.22 17.77
CA SER A 231 -21.17 0.55 19.08
C SER A 231 -20.79 -0.94 19.00
N GLU A 232 -20.35 -1.53 20.11
CA GLU A 232 -20.00 -2.97 20.18
C GLU A 232 -21.22 -3.89 19.95
N ASP A 233 -22.42 -3.40 20.29
CA ASP A 233 -23.71 -4.10 20.18
C ASP A 233 -24.29 -4.14 18.75
N GLU A 234 -23.66 -3.45 17.78
CA GLU A 234 -24.09 -3.46 16.39
C GLU A 234 -23.72 -4.76 15.65
N ALA A 235 -24.49 -5.02 14.58
CA ALA A 235 -24.35 -6.12 13.64
C ALA A 235 -22.89 -6.38 13.21
N PRO A 236 -22.53 -7.61 12.78
CA PRO A 236 -21.15 -7.93 12.37
C PRO A 236 -20.60 -6.90 11.38
N VAL A 237 -19.30 -6.61 11.49
CA VAL A 237 -18.58 -5.70 10.57
C VAL A 237 -18.95 -6.07 9.14
N GLN A 238 -19.53 -5.11 8.43
CA GLN A 238 -19.95 -5.32 7.06
C GLN A 238 -18.76 -5.10 6.12
N PRO A 239 -18.53 -5.99 5.14
CA PRO A 239 -17.55 -5.75 4.11
C PRO A 239 -17.94 -4.53 3.26
N SER A 240 -16.93 -3.81 2.77
CA SER A 240 -17.13 -2.67 1.88
C SER A 240 -17.78 -3.09 0.56
N ILE A 241 -18.18 -2.11 -0.26
CA ILE A 241 -18.70 -2.42 -1.60
C ILE A 241 -17.62 -3.15 -2.41
N LEU A 242 -16.38 -2.65 -2.39
CA LEU A 242 -15.27 -3.26 -3.13
C LEU A 242 -15.00 -4.69 -2.68
N GLU A 243 -14.99 -4.96 -1.37
CA GLU A 243 -14.81 -6.33 -0.85
C GLU A 243 -15.90 -7.29 -1.35
N ARG A 244 -17.17 -6.85 -1.35
CA ARG A 244 -18.27 -7.67 -1.88
C ARG A 244 -18.14 -7.93 -3.37
N MET A 245 -17.64 -6.96 -4.14
CA MET A 245 -17.36 -7.14 -5.56
C MET A 245 -16.26 -8.16 -5.78
N LEU A 246 -15.14 -8.03 -5.06
CA LEU A 246 -14.02 -8.97 -5.17
C LEU A 246 -14.43 -10.40 -4.78
N SER A 247 -15.21 -10.57 -3.71
CA SER A 247 -15.77 -11.88 -3.33
C SER A 247 -16.55 -12.50 -4.47
N ARG A 248 -17.46 -11.74 -5.12
CA ARG A 248 -18.24 -12.24 -6.26
C ARG A 248 -17.37 -12.61 -7.46
N CYS A 249 -16.33 -11.83 -7.73
CA CYS A 249 -15.39 -12.12 -8.82
C CYS A 249 -14.63 -13.43 -8.54
N VAL A 250 -14.14 -13.62 -7.32
CA VAL A 250 -13.45 -14.85 -6.91
C VAL A 250 -14.38 -16.06 -6.97
N ASP A 251 -15.60 -15.93 -6.44
CA ASP A 251 -16.61 -16.99 -6.48
C ASP A 251 -16.97 -17.39 -7.92
N SER A 252 -17.13 -16.39 -8.80
CA SER A 252 -17.44 -16.60 -10.22
C SER A 252 -16.29 -17.26 -10.97
N ALA A 253 -15.05 -16.86 -10.70
CA ALA A 253 -13.86 -17.48 -11.28
C ALA A 253 -13.71 -18.94 -10.81
N ALA A 254 -13.93 -19.20 -9.51
CA ALA A 254 -13.89 -20.55 -8.96
C ALA A 254 -14.96 -21.47 -9.58
N ALA A 255 -16.18 -20.97 -9.76
CA ALA A 255 -17.25 -21.71 -10.43
C ALA A 255 -16.90 -22.04 -11.90
N ALA A 256 -16.35 -21.07 -12.65
CA ALA A 256 -15.94 -21.29 -14.04
C ALA A 256 -14.85 -22.37 -14.18
N VAL A 257 -13.90 -22.42 -13.23
CA VAL A 257 -12.86 -23.47 -13.19
C VAL A 257 -13.45 -24.83 -12.79
N GLY A 258 -14.39 -24.84 -11.84
CA GLY A 258 -15.08 -26.05 -11.39
C GLY A 258 -15.96 -26.71 -12.47
N ASP A 259 -16.58 -25.91 -13.33
CA ASP A 259 -17.35 -26.40 -14.48
C ASP A 259 -16.45 -26.89 -15.62
N ALA A 260 -15.21 -26.39 -15.72
CA ALA A 260 -14.26 -26.75 -16.77
C ALA A 260 -13.50 -28.06 -16.49
N HIS A 261 -13.33 -28.45 -15.23
CA HIS A 261 -12.64 -29.68 -14.83
C HIS A 261 -13.39 -30.38 -13.70
N GLY A 262 -13.98 -31.55 -13.98
CA GLY A 262 -14.56 -32.47 -12.99
C GLY A 262 -13.52 -33.11 -12.05
N THR A 263 -12.47 -32.40 -11.69
CA THR A 263 -11.44 -32.79 -10.72
C THR A 263 -10.84 -31.52 -10.13
N VAL A 264 -11.02 -31.30 -8.83
CA VAL A 264 -10.62 -30.10 -8.09
C VAL A 264 -9.10 -29.89 -8.23
N SER A 265 -8.70 -28.82 -8.91
CA SER A 265 -7.31 -28.37 -9.00
C SER A 265 -7.02 -27.37 -7.87
N SER A 266 -5.91 -27.57 -7.16
CA SER A 266 -5.48 -26.87 -5.95
C SER A 266 -5.02 -25.41 -6.17
N THR A 267 -5.33 -24.79 -7.31
CA THR A 267 -4.80 -23.48 -7.71
C THR A 267 -5.66 -22.30 -7.27
N VAL A 268 -6.89 -22.54 -6.79
CA VAL A 268 -7.80 -21.49 -6.30
C VAL A 268 -7.71 -21.31 -4.78
N GLU A 269 -7.25 -22.33 -4.04
CA GLU A 269 -7.03 -22.23 -2.58
C GLU A 269 -5.89 -21.27 -2.21
N SER A 270 -4.98 -20.97 -3.15
CA SER A 270 -3.88 -20.02 -2.96
C SER A 270 -4.28 -18.54 -3.13
N LEU A 271 -5.50 -18.26 -3.58
CA LEU A 271 -6.08 -16.92 -3.57
C LEU A 271 -6.80 -16.70 -2.24
N ASP A 272 -6.03 -16.76 -1.15
CA ASP A 272 -6.55 -16.50 0.20
C ASP A 272 -6.76 -14.99 0.44
N LEU A 273 -7.60 -14.39 -0.41
CA LEU A 273 -8.06 -13.00 -0.25
C LEU A 273 -9.11 -12.88 0.87
N LEU A 274 -9.63 -14.01 1.38
CA LEU A 274 -10.73 -14.08 2.36
C LEU A 274 -10.62 -15.33 3.24
N SER A 275 -9.58 -15.49 4.07
CA SER A 275 -9.61 -16.49 5.14
C SER A 275 -10.58 -16.05 6.25
N ILE A 276 -11.87 -16.27 6.02
CA ILE A 276 -12.87 -16.43 7.07
C ILE A 276 -13.14 -17.92 7.19
N ARG A 277 -12.29 -18.62 7.94
CA ARG A 277 -12.68 -19.91 8.54
C ARG A 277 -12.43 -19.82 10.04
N ALA A 278 -13.45 -19.37 10.75
CA ALA A 278 -13.56 -19.56 12.19
C ALA A 278 -13.61 -21.08 12.48
N THR A 279 -12.61 -21.56 13.19
CA THR A 279 -12.54 -22.93 13.71
C THR A 279 -13.34 -23.05 15.01
N SER A 280 -14.30 -23.97 15.09
CA SER A 280 -14.43 -24.93 16.19
C SER A 280 -15.53 -25.99 15.92
N PRO A 281 -15.37 -27.23 16.41
CA PRO A 281 -16.21 -28.36 16.04
C PRO A 281 -17.41 -28.49 16.98
N ILE A 282 -18.63 -28.57 16.44
CA ILE A 282 -19.79 -29.05 17.20
C ILE A 282 -20.14 -30.48 16.74
N ARG A 283 -20.05 -31.35 17.74
CA ARG A 283 -20.30 -32.79 17.78
C ARG A 283 -21.68 -33.17 17.23
N ARG A 284 -21.72 -34.18 16.35
CA ARG A 284 -22.94 -34.87 15.90
C ARG A 284 -23.73 -35.43 17.09
N GLN A 285 -25.04 -35.20 17.10
CA GLN A 285 -26.00 -36.20 17.55
C GLN A 285 -27.23 -36.19 16.62
N VAL A 286 -27.64 -37.41 16.27
CA VAL A 286 -28.68 -37.78 15.31
C VAL A 286 -29.99 -37.96 16.06
N SER A 287 -31.11 -37.41 15.56
CA SER A 287 -32.40 -38.11 15.44
C SER A 287 -33.54 -37.20 14.94
N GLY A 288 -34.26 -37.65 13.91
CA GLY A 288 -35.70 -37.41 13.74
C GLY A 288 -36.15 -36.35 12.72
N ASP A 289 -36.50 -36.79 11.52
CA ASP A 289 -37.49 -36.16 10.61
C ASP A 289 -38.90 -36.69 11.01
N PRO A 290 -40.08 -36.09 10.68
CA PRO A 290 -40.38 -35.40 9.41
C PRO A 290 -41.20 -34.10 9.50
N GLY A 291 -41.00 -33.21 8.53
CA GLY A 291 -41.93 -32.09 8.30
C GLY A 291 -41.50 -31.12 7.20
N PHE A 292 -41.69 -31.51 5.93
CA PHE A 292 -41.47 -30.63 4.78
C PHE A 292 -42.47 -29.46 4.77
N ALA A 293 -41.99 -28.26 5.07
CA ALA A 293 -42.60 -27.00 4.68
C ALA A 293 -41.59 -26.21 3.84
N TYR A 294 -42.01 -25.79 2.65
CA TYR A 294 -41.18 -25.03 1.70
C TYR A 294 -40.75 -23.68 2.30
N PRO A 295 -39.54 -23.18 1.98
CA PRO A 295 -39.01 -21.97 2.58
C PRO A 295 -39.73 -20.72 2.07
N ILE A 296 -40.21 -19.91 3.01
CA ILE A 296 -40.58 -18.52 2.78
C ILE A 296 -39.33 -17.78 2.33
N ALA A 297 -39.40 -17.15 1.14
CA ALA A 297 -38.32 -16.33 0.61
C ALA A 297 -37.92 -15.25 1.63
N PRO A 298 -36.62 -15.02 1.90
CA PRO A 298 -36.21 -13.92 2.74
C PRO A 298 -36.59 -12.60 2.03
N SER A 299 -37.35 -11.77 2.74
CA SER A 299 -37.63 -10.39 2.36
C SER A 299 -36.32 -9.67 2.06
N PRO A 300 -36.22 -8.86 0.98
CA PRO A 300 -35.00 -8.11 0.72
C PRO A 300 -34.74 -7.13 1.87
N LEU A 301 -33.58 -7.26 2.50
CA LEU A 301 -33.05 -6.25 3.42
C LEU A 301 -32.92 -4.92 2.65
N PRO A 302 -33.19 -3.77 3.29
CA PRO A 302 -33.07 -2.48 2.65
C PRO A 302 -31.62 -2.26 2.19
N SER A 303 -31.42 -2.15 0.88
CA SER A 303 -30.15 -1.71 0.30
C SER A 303 -29.86 -0.30 0.80
N PRO A 304 -28.64 0.01 1.31
CA PRO A 304 -28.25 1.40 1.49
C PRO A 304 -28.39 2.09 0.13
N MET A 305 -29.21 3.15 0.08
CA MET A 305 -29.40 3.94 -1.14
C MET A 305 -28.12 4.70 -1.44
N PHE A 306 -27.21 4.08 -2.18
CA PHE A 306 -26.07 4.78 -2.76
C PHE A 306 -26.54 5.78 -3.82
N SER A 307 -25.79 6.87 -4.00
CA SER A 307 -26.11 7.84 -5.05
C SER A 307 -26.10 7.16 -6.43
N PRO A 308 -26.90 7.64 -7.41
CA PRO A 308 -26.91 7.07 -8.76
C PRO A 308 -25.52 7.04 -9.42
N ALA A 309 -24.65 8.01 -9.10
CA ALA A 309 -23.27 8.05 -9.58
C ALA A 309 -22.42 6.90 -9.02
N ILE A 310 -22.54 6.59 -7.72
CA ILE A 310 -21.88 5.44 -7.10
C ILE A 310 -22.39 4.14 -7.73
N CYS A 311 -23.71 4.00 -7.89
CA CYS A 311 -24.30 2.81 -8.52
C CYS A 311 -23.78 2.60 -9.96
N LYS A 312 -23.66 3.68 -10.75
CA LYS A 312 -23.14 3.61 -12.11
C LYS A 312 -21.65 3.25 -12.14
N ALA A 313 -20.82 3.91 -11.34
CA ALA A 313 -19.39 3.60 -11.26
C ALA A 313 -19.14 2.15 -10.83
N VAL A 314 -19.90 1.66 -9.84
CA VAL A 314 -19.84 0.27 -9.37
C VAL A 314 -20.25 -0.71 -10.46
N ALA A 315 -21.25 -0.39 -11.30
CA ALA A 315 -21.66 -1.25 -12.40
C ALA A 315 -20.61 -1.36 -13.51
N ASP A 316 -19.83 -0.30 -13.74
CA ASP A 316 -18.80 -0.23 -14.79
C ASP A 316 -17.43 -0.78 -14.34
N LEU A 317 -17.27 -1.12 -13.05
CA LEU A 317 -16.11 -1.86 -12.54
C LEU A 317 -16.19 -3.34 -12.97
N GLN A 318 -15.79 -3.61 -14.21
CA GLN A 318 -15.48 -4.97 -14.65
C GLN A 318 -14.01 -5.25 -14.37
N PHE A 319 -13.72 -6.05 -13.34
CA PHE A 319 -12.38 -6.57 -13.13
C PHE A 319 -12.17 -7.73 -14.11
N PRO A 320 -11.05 -7.77 -14.87
CA PRO A 320 -10.73 -8.93 -15.68
C PRO A 320 -10.66 -10.19 -14.79
N PRO A 321 -10.95 -11.39 -15.33
CA PRO A 321 -10.69 -12.63 -14.61
C PRO A 321 -9.22 -12.64 -14.17
N LEU A 322 -8.96 -13.17 -12.97
CA LEU A 322 -7.60 -13.37 -12.47
C LEU A 322 -6.91 -14.37 -13.40
N ASP A 323 -6.15 -13.88 -14.38
CA ASP A 323 -5.45 -14.73 -15.34
C ASP A 323 -4.49 -15.67 -14.58
N GLY A 324 -4.72 -16.97 -14.77
CA GLY A 324 -3.98 -18.07 -14.15
C GLY A 324 -2.73 -18.51 -14.92
N ASP A 325 -2.09 -17.63 -15.68
CA ASP A 325 -0.88 -17.97 -16.42
C ASP A 325 0.35 -17.83 -15.51
N ILE A 326 0.57 -18.88 -14.71
CA ILE A 326 1.93 -19.25 -14.30
C ILE A 326 2.36 -20.36 -15.25
N ASP A 327 2.98 -19.99 -16.37
CA ASP A 327 3.72 -20.95 -17.17
C ASP A 327 5.09 -20.41 -17.60
N GLN A 328 6.10 -21.08 -17.06
CA GLN A 328 7.41 -21.40 -17.66
C GLN A 328 8.39 -20.24 -17.90
N VAL A 329 9.08 -19.85 -16.82
CA VAL A 329 10.45 -19.32 -16.94
C VAL A 329 11.40 -20.51 -16.97
N ASP A 330 11.89 -20.84 -18.16
CA ASP A 330 12.91 -21.86 -18.43
C ASP A 330 14.19 -21.59 -17.63
N PHE A 331 14.41 -22.35 -16.55
CA PHE A 331 15.71 -22.43 -15.86
C PHE A 331 16.59 -23.47 -16.55
N ALA A 332 17.20 -23.13 -17.69
CA ALA A 332 18.26 -23.96 -18.27
C ALA A 332 19.19 -23.21 -19.25
N ARG A 333 20.26 -22.58 -18.73
CA ARG A 333 21.67 -22.75 -19.19
C ARG A 333 22.54 -21.58 -18.71
N ALA A 334 23.24 -21.82 -17.61
CA ALA A 334 24.54 -21.19 -17.36
C ALA A 334 25.47 -22.27 -16.79
N ALA A 335 26.17 -22.97 -17.67
CA ALA A 335 27.27 -23.86 -17.32
C ALA A 335 28.56 -23.34 -17.99
N SER A 336 29.47 -22.89 -17.12
CA SER A 336 30.94 -22.78 -17.22
C SER A 336 31.60 -21.84 -18.25
N PRO A 337 32.63 -21.06 -17.84
CA PRO A 337 33.53 -20.33 -18.72
C PRO A 337 34.88 -21.06 -18.90
N GLU A 338 35.17 -21.45 -20.13
CA GLU A 338 36.52 -21.67 -20.68
C GLU A 338 36.42 -21.19 -22.14
N GLY A 339 37.31 -20.44 -22.79
CA GLY A 339 38.61 -19.87 -22.50
C GLY A 339 39.22 -19.49 -23.85
N ARG A 340 39.92 -18.35 -23.90
CA ARG A 340 40.92 -17.91 -24.90
C ARG A 340 40.47 -17.40 -26.27
N GLY A 341 40.96 -16.19 -26.57
CA GLY A 341 41.06 -15.62 -27.91
C GLY A 341 41.61 -14.19 -27.89
N ASN A 342 42.91 -14.04 -27.66
CA ASN A 342 43.69 -12.80 -27.87
C ASN A 342 43.49 -12.27 -29.31
N SER A 343 43.41 -10.94 -29.50
CA SER A 343 44.50 -10.14 -30.09
C SER A 343 44.05 -8.72 -30.49
N SER A 344 44.79 -7.73 -29.98
CA SER A 344 45.31 -6.50 -30.62
C SER A 344 44.37 -5.51 -31.33
N GLU A 345 44.34 -4.27 -30.83
CA GLU A 345 44.76 -2.99 -31.49
C GLU A 345 44.18 -1.82 -30.66
N GLN A 346 45.00 -1.14 -29.82
CA GLN A 346 45.76 0.10 -30.06
C GLN A 346 44.92 1.39 -30.18
N GLU A 347 45.25 2.34 -29.28
CA GLU A 347 45.26 3.82 -29.44
C GLU A 347 43.87 4.52 -29.52
N MET A 348 43.59 5.69 -28.94
CA MET A 348 44.40 6.82 -28.47
C MET A 348 43.49 7.76 -27.63
N TYR A 349 43.95 8.24 -26.47
CA TYR A 349 43.38 9.43 -25.80
C TYR A 349 43.98 10.71 -26.42
N PRO A 350 43.28 11.85 -26.32
CA PRO A 350 43.95 13.07 -25.90
C PRO A 350 43.38 13.63 -24.60
N GLN A 351 44.28 13.93 -23.68
CA GLN A 351 44.11 14.88 -22.59
C GLN A 351 44.07 16.29 -23.17
N ASP A 352 43.26 17.18 -22.60
CA ASP A 352 43.55 18.60 -22.63
C ASP A 352 43.36 19.23 -21.25
N GLN A 353 44.37 20.02 -20.90
CA GLN A 353 44.65 20.68 -19.63
C GLN A 353 44.04 22.09 -19.62
N ILE A 354 43.42 22.50 -18.52
CA ILE A 354 43.33 23.92 -18.10
C ILE A 354 43.43 23.92 -16.56
N ARG A 355 44.65 24.05 -16.02
CA ARG A 355 45.26 25.27 -15.45
C ARG A 355 44.55 25.82 -14.21
N GLU A 356 45.17 25.54 -13.07
CA GLU A 356 45.07 26.28 -11.81
C GLU A 356 45.68 27.69 -11.98
N GLU A 357 45.03 28.69 -11.39
CA GLU A 357 45.69 29.91 -10.92
C GLU A 357 45.31 30.11 -9.44
N GLU A 358 46.30 29.95 -8.57
CA GLU A 358 46.31 30.47 -7.20
C GLU A 358 46.92 31.88 -7.17
N SER A 359 46.42 32.74 -6.28
CA SER A 359 47.17 33.49 -5.23
C SER A 359 46.41 34.78 -4.80
N PRO A 360 46.81 35.49 -3.73
CA PRO A 360 46.79 35.04 -2.32
C PRO A 360 46.18 36.12 -1.37
N ASP A 361 46.14 35.76 -0.07
CA ASP A 361 46.08 36.61 1.13
C ASP A 361 44.85 37.52 1.39
N ASP A 362 44.15 37.24 2.50
CA ASP A 362 44.41 38.01 3.72
C ASP A 362 43.84 37.35 4.99
N THR A 363 44.73 37.22 5.96
CA THR A 363 44.55 36.85 7.37
C THR A 363 43.56 37.72 8.15
N VAL A 364 42.87 37.10 9.12
CA VAL A 364 42.57 37.52 10.54
C VAL A 364 41.40 36.64 10.97
N GLY A 365 41.48 35.65 11.85
CA GLY A 365 42.18 35.58 13.12
C GLY A 365 41.23 36.02 14.25
N LEU A 366 40.45 35.12 14.86
CA LEU A 366 40.06 35.25 16.27
C LEU A 366 39.47 33.97 16.88
N ARG A 367 39.92 33.75 18.11
CA ARG A 367 39.80 32.57 18.96
C ARG A 367 38.43 32.42 19.63
N ARG A 368 38.11 31.16 19.93
CA ARG A 368 37.39 30.61 21.09
C ARG A 368 36.84 31.62 22.12
N MET A 369 35.56 31.44 22.45
CA MET A 369 35.11 31.05 23.79
C MET A 369 34.13 29.89 23.67
#